data_AF-A0A6P0V1R7-F1
#
_entry.id   AF-A0A6P0V1R7-F1
#
_cell.length_a   1.000
_cell.length_b   1.000
_cell.length_c   1.000
_cell.angle_alpha   90.00
_cell.angle_beta   90.00
_cell.angle_gamma   90.00
#
_symmetry.space_group_name_H-M   'P 1'
#
loop_
_entity.id
_entity.type
_entity.pdbx_description
1 polymer ?
#
loop_
_entity_poly.entity_id
_entity_poly.type
_entity_poly.pdbx_seq_one_letter_code
_entity_poly.pdbx_strand_id
1 'polypeptide(L)'
;MSIAGKKSSQGDEYQLRVALHWLIQLLEGNSIQGIQVNSVGLPGEDFSVTVDDIVVLYKNGNACFIQAKKNQTGYKSWSLSDDTLKKELPKACGFMRN
;
A
#
# COMPACT_ATOMS: atom_id res chain seq x y z
N MET A 1 -11.06 10.82 -21.37
CA MET A 1 -11.10 9.99 -20.14
C MET A 1 -12.13 10.58 -19.19
N SER A 2 -13.08 9.79 -18.69
CA SER A 2 -14.13 10.26 -17.77
C SER A 2 -13.54 10.70 -16.42
N ILE A 3 -14.33 11.45 -15.63
CA ILE A 3 -13.94 11.84 -14.27
C ILE A 3 -13.67 10.60 -13.41
N ALA A 4 -14.49 9.56 -13.53
CA ALA A 4 -14.27 8.28 -12.85
C ALA A 4 -12.95 7.61 -13.28
N GLY A 5 -12.65 7.59 -14.58
CA GLY A 5 -11.40 7.04 -15.10
C GLY A 5 -10.16 7.78 -14.58
N LYS A 6 -10.18 9.11 -14.57
CA LYS A 6 -9.07 9.91 -14.01
C LYS A 6 -8.84 9.63 -12.52
N LYS A 7 -9.92 9.49 -11.74
CA LYS A 7 -9.83 9.18 -10.31
C LYS A 7 -9.29 7.77 -10.06
N SER A 8 -9.69 6.79 -10.88
CA SER A 8 -9.16 5.42 -10.81
C SER A 8 -7.66 5.40 -11.04
N SER A 9 -7.19 6.00 -12.15
CA SER A 9 -5.75 5.99 -12.48
C SER A 9 -4.89 6.67 -11.41
N GLN A 10 -5.42 7.67 -10.71
CA GLN A 10 -4.70 8.31 -9.60
C GLN A 10 -4.69 7.46 -8.32
N GLY A 11 -5.69 6.60 -8.13
CA GLY A 11 -5.71 5.58 -7.08
C GLY A 11 -4.65 4.51 -7.34
N ASP A 12 -4.61 3.99 -8.57
CA ASP A 12 -3.62 3.00 -9.01
C ASP A 12 -2.19 3.53 -8.84
N GLU A 13 -1.96 4.80 -9.21
CA GLU A 13 -0.67 5.46 -9.03
C GLU A 13 -0.27 5.57 -7.54
N TYR A 14 -1.22 5.84 -6.65
CA TYR A 14 -0.97 5.89 -5.21
C TYR A 14 -0.60 4.50 -4.67
N GLN A 15 -1.35 3.46 -5.05
CA GLN A 15 -1.06 2.08 -4.68
C GLN A 15 0.35 1.68 -5.13
N LEU A 16 0.75 1.99 -6.37
CA LEU A 16 2.09 1.67 -6.88
C LEU A 16 3.19 2.31 -6.03
N ARG A 17 3.01 3.56 -5.60
CA ARG A 17 3.99 4.27 -4.75
C ARG A 17 4.10 3.66 -3.36
N VAL A 18 2.98 3.24 -2.77
CA VAL A 18 2.99 2.52 -1.49
C VAL A 18 3.70 1.17 -1.65
N ALA A 19 3.44 0.43 -2.73
CA ALA A 19 4.12 -0.82 -3.02
C ALA A 19 5.63 -0.63 -3.20
N LEU A 20 6.05 0.44 -3.89
CA LEU A 20 7.47 0.77 -4.06
C LEU A 20 8.16 1.05 -2.73
N HIS A 21 7.50 1.77 -1.80
CA HIS A 21 8.04 1.99 -0.47
C HIS A 21 8.36 0.66 0.24
N TRP A 22 7.41 -0.27 0.24
CA TRP A 22 7.60 -1.58 0.85
C TRP A 22 8.65 -2.41 0.13
N LEU A 23 8.72 -2.33 -1.19
CA LEU A 23 9.76 -3.03 -1.96
C LEU A 23 11.16 -2.56 -1.55
N ILE A 24 11.36 -1.25 -1.36
CA ILE A 24 12.62 -0.71 -0.84
C ILE A 24 12.93 -1.29 0.55
N GLN A 25 11.95 -1.32 1.46
CA GLN A 25 12.12 -1.92 2.79
C GLN A 25 12.46 -3.42 2.74
N LEU A 26 11.89 -4.16 1.77
CA LEU A 26 12.19 -5.58 1.55
C LEU A 26 13.64 -5.78 1.07
N LEU A 27 14.15 -4.88 0.24
CA LEU A 27 15.52 -4.95 -0.30
C LEU A 27 16.57 -4.50 0.72
N GLU A 28 16.25 -3.51 1.55
CA GLU A 28 17.18 -2.96 2.55
C GLU A 28 17.16 -3.74 3.88
N GLY A 29 16.02 -4.33 4.23
CA GLY A 29 15.79 -5.01 5.49
C GLY A 29 15.92 -6.54 5.42
N ASN A 30 15.96 -7.17 6.60
CA ASN A 30 15.94 -8.63 6.71
C ASN A 30 14.65 -9.18 7.35
N SER A 31 13.70 -8.31 7.71
CA SER A 31 12.45 -8.66 8.41
C SER A 31 11.31 -9.04 7.48
N ILE A 32 11.27 -8.48 6.28
CA ILE A 32 10.23 -8.76 5.28
C ILE A 32 10.64 -9.99 4.47
N GLN A 33 9.69 -10.91 4.29
CA GLN A 33 9.82 -12.12 3.49
C GLN A 33 9.34 -11.90 2.06
N GLY A 34 8.25 -11.16 1.89
CA GLY A 34 7.63 -10.98 0.58
C GLY A 34 6.57 -9.89 0.59
N ILE A 35 6.24 -9.39 -0.61
CA ILE A 35 5.19 -8.39 -0.83
C ILE A 35 4.32 -8.88 -1.97
N GLN A 36 3.00 -8.71 -1.83
CA GLN A 36 2.02 -8.94 -2.88
C GLN A 36 1.24 -7.67 -3.15
N VAL A 37 1.00 -7.38 -4.43
CA VAL A 37 0.20 -6.23 -4.88
C VAL A 37 -1.01 -6.79 -5.63
N ASN A 38 -2.20 -6.24 -5.38
CA ASN A 38 -3.47 -6.79 -5.87
C ASN A 38 -3.68 -8.25 -5.39
N SER A 39 -3.36 -8.52 -4.13
CA SER A 39 -3.50 -9.88 -3.61
C SER A 39 -4.98 -10.24 -3.51
N VAL A 40 -5.37 -11.25 -4.28
CA VAL A 40 -6.70 -11.89 -4.21
C VAL A 40 -6.68 -13.12 -3.28
N GLY A 41 -5.56 -13.35 -2.59
CA GLY A 41 -5.31 -14.51 -1.74
C GLY A 41 -3.81 -14.78 -1.63
N LEU A 42 -3.39 -15.29 -0.46
CA LEU A 42 -2.02 -15.70 -0.21
C LEU A 42 -1.83 -17.16 -0.69
N PRO A 43 -0.94 -17.45 -1.66
CA PRO A 43 -0.66 -18.83 -2.06
C PRO A 43 -0.03 -19.59 -0.88
N GLY A 44 -0.69 -20.65 -0.42
CA GLY A 44 -0.20 -21.51 0.66
C GLY A 44 -0.72 -21.19 2.06
N GLU A 45 -1.59 -20.19 2.22
CA GLU A 45 -2.19 -19.81 3.49
C GLU A 45 -3.73 -19.78 3.37
N ASP A 46 -4.44 -20.39 4.32
CA ASP A 46 -5.91 -20.49 4.36
C ASP A 46 -6.59 -19.19 4.87
N PHE A 47 -5.93 -18.04 4.70
CA PHE A 47 -6.52 -16.76 5.06
C PHE A 47 -7.44 -16.26 3.94
N SER A 48 -8.72 -16.09 4.28
CA SER A 48 -9.65 -15.24 3.50
C SER A 48 -9.17 -13.80 3.60
N VAL A 49 -8.22 -13.42 2.74
CA VAL A 49 -7.73 -12.04 2.68
C VAL A 49 -8.85 -11.20 2.10
N THR A 50 -9.32 -10.23 2.88
CA THR A 50 -10.35 -9.29 2.45
C THR A 50 -9.73 -8.28 1.50
N VAL A 51 -9.41 -8.72 0.26
CA VAL A 51 -8.96 -7.94 -0.91
C VAL A 51 -8.28 -6.62 -0.52
N ASP A 52 -7.06 -6.73 -0.01
CA ASP A 52 -6.22 -5.57 0.27
C ASP A 52 -5.33 -5.26 -0.94
N ASP A 53 -5.09 -3.97 -1.16
CA ASP A 53 -4.33 -3.48 -2.31
C ASP A 53 -2.88 -3.96 -2.28
N ILE A 54 -2.30 -4.10 -1.07
CA ILE A 54 -0.93 -4.59 -0.82
C ILE A 54 -0.91 -5.45 0.45
N VAL A 55 -0.19 -6.58 0.40
CA VAL A 55 0.10 -7.44 1.56
C VAL A 55 1.61 -7.56 1.75
N VAL A 56 2.08 -7.33 2.97
CA VAL A 56 3.49 -7.48 3.37
C VAL A 56 3.60 -8.67 4.31
N LEU A 57 4.41 -9.65 3.92
CA LEU A 57 4.69 -10.85 4.71
C LEU A 57 6.01 -10.70 5.43
N TYR A 58 6.03 -10.95 6.73
CA TYR A 58 7.22 -10.91 7.56
C TYR A 58 7.76 -12.31 7.84
N LYS A 59 9.07 -12.42 8.05
CA LYS A 59 9.72 -13.72 8.33
C LYS A 59 9.30 -14.36 9.65
N ASN A 60 8.70 -13.58 10.55
CA ASN A 60 8.16 -14.09 11.81
C ASN A 60 6.74 -14.68 11.69
N GLY A 61 6.21 -14.78 10.47
CA GLY A 61 4.86 -15.30 10.19
C GLY A 61 3.75 -14.24 10.25
N ASN A 62 4.06 -12.99 10.62
CA ASN A 62 3.06 -11.93 10.62
C ASN A 62 2.80 -11.41 9.20
N ALA A 63 1.59 -10.88 8.98
CA ALA A 63 1.22 -10.18 7.77
C ALA A 63 0.71 -8.77 8.09
N CYS A 64 1.05 -7.80 7.24
CA CYS A 64 0.48 -6.45 7.26
C CYS A 64 -0.35 -6.26 5.98
N PHE A 65 -1.60 -5.86 6.18
CA PHE A 65 -2.59 -5.68 5.14
C PHE A 65 -2.82 -4.18 4.92
N ILE A 66 -2.72 -3.72 3.67
CA ILE A 66 -2.70 -2.30 3.35
C ILE A 66 -3.72 -2.01 2.25
N GLN A 67 -4.69 -1.18 2.61
CA GLN A 67 -5.61 -0.56 1.68
C GLN A 67 -5.11 0.83 1.26
N ALA A 68 -4.74 0.98 -0.01
CA ALA A 68 -4.18 2.19 -0.57
C ALA A 68 -5.28 3.07 -1.21
N LYS A 69 -5.91 3.91 -0.39
CA LYS A 69 -6.89 4.90 -0.86
C LYS A 69 -6.31 6.32 -0.91
N LYS A 70 -6.39 6.97 -2.07
CA LYS A 70 -6.10 8.40 -2.24
C LYS A 70 -7.27 9.23 -1.73
N ASN A 71 -7.14 9.86 -0.55
CA ASN A 71 -8.20 10.73 0.01
C ASN A 71 -7.95 12.23 -0.23
N GLN A 72 -6.93 12.60 -1.01
CA GLN A 72 -6.61 14.00 -1.32
C GLN A 72 -7.79 14.71 -2.01
N THR A 73 -8.22 15.82 -1.42
CA THR A 73 -9.24 16.69 -2.00
C THR A 73 -8.64 17.51 -3.15
N GLY A 74 -9.29 17.48 -4.32
CA GLY A 74 -8.85 18.22 -5.51
C GLY A 74 -8.02 17.45 -6.53
N TYR A 75 -7.71 16.17 -6.29
CA TYR A 75 -7.13 15.24 -7.29
C TYR A 75 -5.89 15.81 -8.02
N LYS A 76 -5.05 16.57 -7.31
CA LYS A 76 -3.83 17.17 -7.86
C LYS A 76 -2.73 16.11 -8.01
N SER A 77 -1.71 16.45 -8.79
CA SER A 77 -0.48 15.65 -8.84
C SER A 77 0.14 15.56 -7.45
N TRP A 78 0.62 14.36 -7.11
CA TRP A 78 1.27 14.12 -5.82
C TRP A 78 2.59 14.88 -5.71
N SER A 79 2.75 15.63 -4.63
CA SER A 79 4.00 16.28 -4.26
C SER A 79 4.41 15.80 -2.87
N LEU A 80 5.70 15.68 -2.61
CA LEU A 80 6.21 15.47 -1.24
C LEU A 80 5.86 16.66 -0.32
N SER A 81 5.48 17.80 -0.89
CA SER A 81 4.96 18.94 -0.14
C SER A 81 3.46 18.83 0.20
N ASP A 82 2.73 17.82 -0.30
CA ASP A 82 1.30 17.66 -0.05
C ASP A 82 1.03 17.19 1.39
N ASP A 83 0.21 17.95 2.11
CA ASP A 83 -0.09 17.70 3.51
C ASP A 83 -0.95 16.45 3.74
N THR A 84 -1.76 16.05 2.75
CA THR A 84 -2.53 14.81 2.83
C THR A 84 -1.59 13.61 2.65
N LEU A 85 -0.71 13.65 1.64
CA LEU A 85 0.27 12.59 1.41
C LEU A 85 1.18 12.38 2.62
N LYS A 86 1.69 13.47 3.22
CA LYS A 86 2.52 13.41 4.43
C LYS A 86 1.82 12.77 5.63
N LYS A 87 0.49 12.89 5.72
CA LYS A 87 -0.31 12.29 6.80
C LYS A 87 -0.71 10.85 6.50
N GLU A 88 -0.85 10.49 5.23
CA GLU A 88 -1.22 9.14 4.80
C GLU A 88 -0.01 8.20 4.75
N LEU A 89 1.18 8.69 4.36
CA LEU A 89 2.41 7.89 4.31
C LEU A 89 2.75 7.22 5.66
N PRO A 90 2.72 7.90 6.82
CA PRO A 90 2.94 7.24 8.10
C PRO A 90 1.87 6.21 8.46
N LYS A 91 0.63 6.34 7.99
CA LYS A 91 -0.42 5.33 8.20
C LYS A 91 -0.14 4.07 7.38
N ALA A 92 0.32 4.24 6.15
CA ALA A 92 0.76 3.14 5.31
C ALA A 92 2.02 2.45 5.86
N CYS A 93 2.89 3.20 6.55
CA CYS A 93 4.09 2.66 7.22
C CYS A 93 3.80 2.12 8.64
N GLY A 94 2.61 2.36 9.20
CA GLY A 94 2.41 2.40 10.64
C GLY A 94 1.04 1.93 11.08
N PHE A 95 0.71 0.69 10.76
CA PHE A 95 -0.08 -0.18 11.64
C PHE A 95 0.87 -1.12 12.39
N MET A 96 1.88 -0.54 13.04
CA MET A 96 2.67 -1.18 14.10
C MET A 96 2.77 -0.18 15.25
N ARG A 97 1.74 -0.14 16.08
CA ARG A 97 1.83 0.38 17.44
C ARG A 97 1.05 -0.55 18.37
N ASN A 98 1.83 -1.35 19.09
CA ASN A 98 1.52 -2.24 20.22
C ASN A 98 0.52 -3.36 19.95
#